data_AF-A0AA51MSU0-F1
#
_entry.id   AF-A0AA51MSU0-F1
#
_cell.length_a   1.000
_cell.length_b   1.000
_cell.length_c   1.000
_cell.angle_alpha   90.00
_cell.angle_beta   90.00
_cell.angle_gamma   90.00
#
_symmetry.space_group_name_H-M   'P 1'
#
loop_
_entity.id
_entity.type
_entity.pdbx_description
1 polymer ?
#
loop_
_entity_poly.entity_id
_entity_poly.type
_entity_poly.pdbx_seq_one_letter_code
_entity_poly.pdbx_strand_id
1 'polypeptide(L)'
;MDFQHESYIVLDLPSPVKEKIYDIRNYHKDTLRASLPVEITVAGSSGVGVIEPGQDKELVFNIIKNISMKTSPILASFKDVLRFPGTDLFVFTLKDEERFRLLHEEITKSGIKFKPNRFPYKPHCTLRSRTPISDKEVEEIMGTKLSDEFILDTISIYMVDKIPLNRLYTVKLSGK
;
A
#
# COMPACT_ATOMS: atom_id res chain seq x y z
N MET A 1 23.10 7.36 -8.48
CA MET A 1 21.75 7.87 -8.83
C MET A 1 20.77 7.17 -7.91
N ASP A 2 19.80 7.87 -7.32
CA ASP A 2 18.84 7.27 -6.39
C ASP A 2 17.64 6.64 -7.13
N PHE A 3 16.81 5.89 -6.39
CA PHE A 3 15.61 5.20 -6.91
C PHE A 3 15.89 4.34 -8.16
N GLN A 4 16.99 3.59 -8.18
CA GLN A 4 17.36 2.72 -9.31
C GLN A 4 16.46 1.49 -9.45
N HIS A 5 15.86 1.06 -8.34
CA HIS A 5 14.84 0.02 -8.31
C HIS A 5 13.46 0.64 -8.06
N GLU A 6 12.42 -0.11 -8.41
CA GLU A 6 11.04 0.29 -8.23
C GLU A 6 10.77 0.70 -6.79
N SER A 7 10.24 1.91 -6.59
CA SER A 7 9.95 2.44 -5.27
C SER A 7 8.55 3.03 -5.20
N TYR A 8 7.88 2.78 -4.08
CA TYR A 8 6.50 3.15 -3.83
C TYR A 8 6.31 3.73 -2.43
N ILE A 9 5.27 4.53 -2.29
CA ILE A 9 4.90 5.28 -1.10
C ILE A 9 3.61 4.68 -0.54
N VAL A 10 3.63 4.31 0.74
CA VAL A 10 2.60 3.47 1.33
C VAL A 10 2.25 3.92 2.74
N LEU A 11 1.06 3.55 3.21
CA LEU A 11 0.71 3.59 4.62
C LEU A 11 0.93 2.20 5.23
N ASP A 12 1.79 2.12 6.24
CA ASP A 12 2.04 0.86 6.95
C ASP A 12 0.85 0.52 7.85
N LEU A 13 0.37 -0.73 7.81
CA LEU A 13 -0.69 -1.16 8.71
C LEU A 13 -0.15 -1.30 10.16
N PRO A 14 -0.89 -0.81 11.16
CA PRO A 14 -0.50 -0.98 12.55
C PRO A 14 -0.81 -2.39 13.05
N SER A 15 -0.20 -2.77 14.16
CA SER A 15 -0.68 -3.91 14.94
C SER A 15 -1.97 -3.53 15.70
N PRO A 16 -2.93 -4.45 15.90
CA PRO A 16 -2.88 -5.88 15.58
C PRO A 16 -3.40 -6.26 14.18
N VAL A 17 -3.91 -5.31 13.37
CA VAL A 17 -4.52 -5.63 12.06
C VAL A 17 -3.48 -6.18 11.08
N LYS A 18 -2.24 -5.68 11.14
CA LYS A 18 -1.11 -6.18 10.35
C LYS A 18 -0.92 -7.70 10.54
N GLU A 19 -0.92 -8.18 11.78
CA GLU A 19 -0.75 -9.60 12.11
C GLU A 19 -1.89 -10.45 11.52
N LYS A 20 -3.14 -9.96 11.60
CA LYS A 20 -4.29 -10.64 10.98
C LYS A 20 -4.14 -10.80 9.46
N ILE A 21 -3.60 -9.78 8.78
CA ILE A 21 -3.33 -9.86 7.34
C ILE A 21 -2.19 -10.83 7.05
N TYR A 22 -1.14 -10.88 7.88
CA TYR A 22 -0.10 -11.89 7.76
C TYR A 22 -0.65 -13.31 7.91
N ASP A 23 -1.54 -13.53 8.88
CA ASP A 23 -2.16 -14.85 9.09
C ASP A 23 -2.99 -15.27 7.88
N ILE A 24 -3.74 -14.35 7.27
CA ILE A 24 -4.47 -14.60 6.01
C ILE A 24 -3.50 -14.96 4.87
N ARG A 25 -2.43 -14.17 4.68
CA ARG A 25 -1.41 -14.41 3.64
C ARG A 25 -0.74 -15.79 3.81
N ASN A 26 -0.43 -16.16 5.05
CA ASN A 26 0.15 -17.45 5.40
C ASN A 26 -0.82 -18.61 5.18
N TYR A 27 -2.08 -18.46 5.61
CA TYR A 27 -3.13 -19.46 5.43
C TYR A 27 -3.33 -19.82 3.95
N HIS A 28 -3.35 -18.82 3.06
CA HIS A 28 -3.45 -19.04 1.61
C HIS A 28 -2.13 -19.43 0.92
N LYS A 29 -1.06 -19.62 1.69
CA LYS A 29 0.28 -20.04 1.22
C LYS A 29 0.83 -19.12 0.13
N ASP A 30 0.59 -17.82 0.23
CA ASP A 30 1.21 -16.83 -0.64
C ASP A 30 2.53 -16.36 -0.02
N THR A 31 3.59 -17.14 -0.25
CA THR A 31 4.91 -16.91 0.36
C THR A 31 5.50 -15.55 0.00
N LEU A 32 5.26 -15.08 -1.22
CA LEU A 32 5.66 -13.74 -1.64
C LEU A 32 4.95 -12.70 -0.77
N ARG A 33 3.61 -12.69 -0.73
CA ARG A 33 2.88 -11.67 0.04
C ARG A 33 3.13 -11.77 1.55
N ALA A 34 3.31 -12.98 2.08
CA ALA A 34 3.67 -13.21 3.47
C ALA A 34 5.05 -12.63 3.83
N SER A 35 5.96 -12.49 2.85
CA SER A 35 7.29 -11.89 3.05
C SER A 35 7.35 -10.37 2.90
N LEU A 36 6.26 -9.75 2.40
CA LEU A 36 6.19 -8.31 2.19
C LEU A 36 5.49 -7.62 3.36
N PRO A 37 5.82 -6.34 3.64
CA PRO A 37 5.05 -5.52 4.57
C PRO A 37 3.55 -5.56 4.27
N VAL A 38 2.74 -5.37 5.31
CA VAL A 38 1.30 -5.14 5.16
C VAL A 38 1.10 -3.63 5.10
N GLU A 39 0.60 -3.18 3.96
CA GLU A 39 0.50 -1.76 3.64
C GLU A 39 -0.70 -1.49 2.75
N ILE A 40 -1.05 -0.21 2.65
CA ILE A 40 -1.94 0.32 1.63
C ILE A 40 -1.13 1.29 0.77
N THR A 41 -1.03 1.00 -0.52
CA THR A 41 -0.23 1.84 -1.40
C THR A 41 -0.95 3.16 -1.65
N VAL A 42 -0.21 4.25 -1.47
CA VAL A 42 -0.69 5.61 -1.75
C VAL A 42 -0.23 6.06 -3.12
N ALA A 43 1.01 5.77 -3.52
CA ALA A 43 1.54 6.07 -4.85
C ALA A 43 2.62 5.05 -5.24
N GLY A 44 2.70 4.66 -6.52
CA GLY A 44 3.77 3.78 -7.01
C GLY A 44 3.30 2.54 -7.76
N SER A 45 2.11 2.04 -7.45
CA SER A 45 1.53 0.85 -8.10
C SER A 45 0.02 0.96 -8.37
N SER A 46 -0.60 2.06 -7.91
CA SER A 46 -2.03 2.37 -8.03
C SER A 46 -2.17 3.88 -8.29
N GLY A 47 -2.95 4.27 -9.30
CA GLY A 47 -3.12 5.67 -9.74
C GLY A 47 -1.95 6.21 -10.56
N VAL A 48 -0.74 6.16 -9.99
CA VAL A 48 0.52 6.50 -10.68
C VAL A 48 1.49 5.32 -10.62
N GLY A 49 2.52 5.34 -11.46
CA GLY A 49 3.57 4.34 -11.47
C GLY A 49 4.61 4.63 -10.39
N VAL A 50 5.67 3.83 -10.35
CA VAL A 50 6.77 3.97 -9.36
C VAL A 50 7.47 5.33 -9.49
N ILE A 51 8.14 5.76 -8.42
CA ILE A 51 8.98 6.96 -8.42
C ILE A 51 9.96 6.88 -9.60
N GLU A 52 10.05 7.94 -10.42
CA GLU A 52 10.99 7.96 -11.55
C GLU A 52 12.44 7.91 -11.05
N PRO A 53 13.32 7.11 -11.69
CA PRO A 53 14.71 6.97 -11.27
C PRO A 53 15.49 8.28 -11.44
N GLY A 54 16.53 8.46 -10.62
CA GLY A 54 17.43 9.60 -10.73
C GLY A 54 16.96 10.89 -10.03
N GLN A 55 15.80 10.88 -9.38
CA GLN A 55 15.38 11.94 -8.47
C GLN A 55 16.24 11.95 -7.21
N ASP A 56 16.49 13.13 -6.63
CA ASP A 56 17.18 13.26 -5.34
C ASP A 56 16.31 12.69 -4.21
N LYS A 57 16.81 11.68 -3.50
CA LYS A 57 16.07 11.04 -2.40
C LYS A 57 15.76 11.99 -1.25
N GLU A 58 16.67 12.91 -0.91
CA GLU A 58 16.47 13.82 0.21
C GLU A 58 15.38 14.84 -0.10
N LEU A 59 15.28 15.27 -1.36
CA LEU A 59 14.18 16.10 -1.82
C LEU A 59 12.84 15.36 -1.69
N VAL A 60 12.76 14.12 -2.17
CA VAL A 60 11.56 13.28 -2.07
C VAL A 60 11.18 13.05 -0.60
N PHE A 61 12.15 12.73 0.27
CA PHE A 61 11.90 12.52 1.69
C PHE A 61 11.40 13.78 2.39
N ASN A 62 11.97 14.94 2.08
CA ASN A 62 11.51 16.22 2.61
C ASN A 62 10.09 16.58 2.15
N ILE A 63 9.74 16.30 0.89
CA ILE A 63 8.37 16.47 0.39
C ILE A 63 7.41 15.59 1.19
N ILE A 64 7.71 14.30 1.34
CA ILE A 64 6.86 13.37 2.09
C ILE A 64 6.78 13.76 3.56
N LYS A 65 7.86 14.20 4.19
CA LYS A 65 7.86 14.75 5.55
C LYS A 65 6.89 15.94 5.68
N ASN A 66 6.96 16.89 4.75
CA ASN A 66 6.11 18.08 4.77
C ASN A 66 4.63 17.77 4.59
N ILE A 67 4.29 16.82 3.70
CA ILE A 67 2.92 16.33 3.54
C ILE A 67 2.48 15.64 4.84
N SER A 68 3.30 14.74 5.38
CA SER A 68 3.01 13.99 6.61
C SER A 68 2.77 14.88 7.82
N MET A 69 3.48 16.01 7.93
CA MET A 69 3.23 16.99 8.98
C MET A 69 1.80 17.54 8.88
N LYS A 70 1.31 17.86 7.68
CA LYS A 70 -0.03 18.45 7.45
C LYS A 70 -1.16 17.42 7.42
N THR A 71 -0.86 16.16 7.14
CA THR A 71 -1.85 15.08 7.10
C THR A 71 -2.07 14.50 8.49
N SER A 72 -3.32 14.54 9.00
CA SER A 72 -3.69 13.84 10.24
C SER A 72 -3.66 12.31 10.04
N PRO A 73 -3.39 11.52 11.09
CA PRO A 73 -3.59 10.07 11.05
C PRO A 73 -4.98 9.70 10.52
N ILE A 74 -5.05 8.62 9.73
CA ILE A 74 -6.27 8.20 9.04
C ILE A 74 -6.90 7.05 9.81
N LEU A 75 -8.11 7.28 10.35
CA LEU A 75 -8.96 6.20 10.85
C LEU A 75 -9.53 5.43 9.66
N ALA A 76 -9.38 4.11 9.67
CA ALA A 76 -9.80 3.25 8.57
C ALA A 76 -10.39 1.92 9.08
N SER A 77 -11.18 1.29 8.23
CA SER A 77 -11.58 -0.11 8.38
C SER A 77 -11.75 -0.75 7.00
N PHE A 78 -11.57 -2.07 6.95
CA PHE A 78 -11.78 -2.82 5.72
C PHE A 78 -13.27 -3.03 5.43
N LYS A 79 -13.60 -3.05 4.14
CA LYS A 79 -14.94 -3.34 3.63
C LYS A 79 -15.00 -4.81 3.20
N ASP A 80 -15.10 -5.06 1.90
CA ASP A 80 -15.20 -6.39 1.32
C ASP A 80 -13.89 -6.74 0.60
N VAL A 81 -13.68 -8.05 0.43
CA VAL A 81 -12.65 -8.56 -0.47
C VAL A 81 -13.10 -8.34 -1.92
N LEU A 82 -12.18 -7.80 -2.72
CA LEU A 82 -12.33 -7.63 -4.16
C LEU A 82 -11.28 -8.48 -4.87
N ARG A 83 -11.70 -9.19 -5.92
CA ARG A 83 -10.80 -9.77 -6.92
C ARG A 83 -10.65 -8.78 -8.08
N PHE A 84 -9.43 -8.40 -8.44
CA PHE A 84 -9.25 -7.56 -9.62
C PHE A 84 -9.58 -8.35 -10.90
N PRO A 85 -10.36 -7.77 -11.85
CA PRO A 85 -10.84 -8.50 -13.02
C PRO A 85 -9.72 -9.16 -13.82
N GLY A 86 -9.91 -10.43 -14.19
CA GLY A 86 -8.94 -11.18 -15.01
C GLY A 86 -7.63 -11.53 -14.30
N THR A 87 -7.56 -11.46 -12.97
CA THR A 87 -6.36 -11.75 -12.18
C THR A 87 -6.66 -12.64 -10.99
N ASP A 88 -5.62 -13.20 -10.37
CA ASP A 88 -5.69 -13.90 -9.07
C ASP A 88 -5.27 -12.98 -7.91
N LEU A 89 -5.45 -11.67 -8.08
CA LEU A 89 -5.15 -10.65 -7.08
C LEU A 89 -6.41 -10.34 -6.25
N PHE A 90 -6.34 -10.68 -4.96
CA PHE A 90 -7.39 -10.47 -3.98
C PHE A 90 -6.94 -9.47 -2.94
N VAL A 91 -7.79 -8.49 -2.68
CA VAL A 91 -7.45 -7.33 -1.85
C VAL A 91 -8.62 -6.99 -0.93
N PHE A 92 -8.33 -6.52 0.27
CA PHE A 92 -9.33 -5.78 1.03
C PHE A 92 -9.46 -4.37 0.46
N THR A 93 -10.70 -3.96 0.23
CA THR A 93 -11.06 -2.57 -0.01
C THR A 93 -11.33 -1.84 1.31
N LEU A 94 -11.39 -0.51 1.27
CA LEU A 94 -11.66 0.32 2.44
C LEU A 94 -13.13 0.76 2.47
N LYS A 95 -13.70 0.93 3.66
CA LYS A 95 -15.07 1.45 3.81
C LYS A 95 -15.18 2.92 3.40
N ASP A 96 -14.17 3.71 3.76
CA ASP A 96 -14.03 5.11 3.38
C ASP A 96 -12.65 5.30 2.70
N GLU A 97 -12.68 5.86 1.49
CA GLU A 97 -11.50 6.08 0.66
C GLU A 97 -11.11 7.56 0.57
N GLU A 98 -11.90 8.49 1.12
CA GLU A 98 -11.76 9.93 0.88
C GLU A 98 -10.36 10.42 1.27
N ARG A 99 -9.95 10.15 2.51
CA ARG A 99 -8.63 10.56 3.04
C ARG A 99 -7.46 9.96 2.26
N PHE A 100 -7.62 8.75 1.73
CA PHE A 100 -6.60 8.09 0.92
C PHE A 100 -6.47 8.74 -0.45
N ARG A 101 -7.59 9.15 -1.05
CA ARG A 101 -7.63 9.86 -2.34
C ARG A 101 -7.03 11.25 -2.21
N LEU A 102 -7.37 11.98 -1.15
CA LEU A 102 -6.77 13.29 -0.86
C LEU A 102 -5.26 13.19 -0.69
N LEU A 103 -4.77 12.22 0.10
CA LEU A 103 -3.33 12.01 0.29
C LEU A 103 -2.62 11.62 -1.03
N HIS A 104 -3.23 10.75 -1.84
CA HIS A 104 -2.72 10.41 -3.17
C HIS A 104 -2.62 11.65 -4.07
N GLU A 105 -3.66 12.49 -4.10
CA GLU A 105 -3.66 13.72 -4.88
C GLU A 105 -2.60 14.71 -4.40
N GLU A 106 -2.43 14.90 -3.10
CA GLU A 106 -1.38 15.77 -2.57
C GLU A 106 0.02 15.28 -2.97
N ILE A 107 0.28 13.97 -2.85
CA ILE A 107 1.57 13.38 -3.23
C ILE A 107 1.81 13.51 -4.75
N THR A 108 0.82 13.24 -5.58
CA THR A 108 0.98 13.29 -7.04
C THR A 108 1.12 14.73 -7.57
N LYS A 109 0.59 15.73 -6.85
CA LYS A 109 0.75 17.16 -7.17
C LYS A 109 1.97 17.81 -6.50
N SER A 110 2.75 17.06 -5.71
CA SER A 110 3.84 17.60 -4.89
C SER A 110 5.15 17.91 -5.63
N GLY A 111 5.26 17.52 -6.90
CA GLY A 111 6.47 17.64 -7.71
C GLY A 111 7.36 16.39 -7.72
N ILE A 112 7.04 15.36 -6.91
CA ILE A 112 7.61 14.02 -7.09
C ILE A 112 7.17 13.48 -8.46
N LYS A 113 8.12 13.07 -9.28
CA LYS A 113 7.84 12.46 -10.58
C LYS A 113 7.59 10.97 -10.43
N PHE A 114 6.55 10.50 -11.10
CA PHE A 114 6.15 9.10 -11.13
C PHE A 114 6.09 8.63 -12.58
N LYS A 115 6.45 7.37 -12.82
CA LYS A 115 6.23 6.73 -14.12
C LYS A 115 4.73 6.73 -14.45
N PRO A 116 4.34 6.70 -15.73
CA PRO A 116 2.94 6.57 -16.10
C PRO A 116 2.36 5.24 -15.60
N ASN A 117 1.08 5.25 -15.21
CA ASN A 117 0.31 4.06 -14.88
C ASN A 117 -1.07 4.17 -15.52
N ARG A 118 -1.57 3.06 -16.05
CA ARG A 118 -2.89 2.98 -16.69
C ARG A 118 -4.02 2.70 -15.72
N PHE A 119 -3.70 2.24 -14.51
CA PHE A 119 -4.70 1.84 -13.53
C PHE A 119 -5.09 3.02 -12.63
N PRO A 120 -6.39 3.32 -12.47
CA PRO A 120 -6.84 4.40 -11.61
C PRO A 120 -6.49 4.12 -10.15
N TYR A 121 -6.42 5.17 -9.34
CA TYR A 121 -6.14 5.02 -7.92
C TYR A 121 -7.29 4.31 -7.20
N LYS A 122 -6.95 3.15 -6.63
CA LYS A 122 -7.79 2.34 -5.75
C LYS A 122 -6.98 1.98 -4.51
N PRO A 123 -7.25 2.57 -3.34
CA PRO A 123 -6.56 2.20 -2.12
C PRO A 123 -7.06 0.82 -1.65
N HIS A 124 -6.12 -0.08 -1.34
CA HIS A 124 -6.42 -1.45 -0.98
C HIS A 124 -5.26 -2.08 -0.21
N CYS A 125 -5.55 -3.16 0.53
CA CYS A 125 -4.53 -3.99 1.17
C CYS A 125 -4.51 -5.37 0.49
N THR A 126 -3.37 -5.79 -0.06
CA THR A 126 -3.29 -7.08 -0.76
C THR A 126 -3.31 -8.26 0.20
N LEU A 127 -4.17 -9.25 -0.07
CA LEU A 127 -4.28 -10.49 0.68
C LEU A 127 -3.57 -11.65 -0.01
N ARG A 128 -3.70 -11.73 -1.35
CA ARG A 128 -3.19 -12.84 -2.15
C ARG A 128 -2.98 -12.40 -3.59
N SER A 129 -1.93 -12.89 -4.22
CA SER A 129 -1.56 -12.67 -5.62
C SER A 129 -0.99 -13.90 -6.33
N ARG A 130 -0.77 -15.02 -5.61
CA ARG A 130 -0.27 -16.29 -6.19
C ARG A 130 -1.19 -16.82 -7.30
N THR A 131 -0.61 -17.20 -8.42
CA THR A 131 -1.33 -17.85 -9.54
C THR A 131 -0.80 -19.27 -9.71
N PRO A 132 -1.64 -20.29 -9.99
CA PRO A 132 -3.11 -20.22 -10.13
C PRO A 132 -3.86 -20.22 -8.77
N ILE A 133 -5.16 -19.94 -8.81
CA ILE A 133 -6.11 -20.13 -7.69
C ILE A 133 -7.15 -21.21 -8.01
N SER A 134 -7.50 -22.04 -7.01
CA SER A 134 -8.63 -22.98 -7.11
C SER A 134 -9.96 -22.31 -6.76
N ASP A 135 -11.08 -22.83 -7.27
CA ASP A 135 -12.42 -22.29 -6.98
C ASP A 135 -12.73 -22.30 -5.47
N LYS A 136 -12.29 -23.34 -4.76
CA LYS A 136 -12.41 -23.42 -3.30
C LYS A 136 -11.65 -22.28 -2.61
N GLU A 137 -10.42 -22.01 -3.02
CA GLU A 137 -9.65 -20.88 -2.48
C GLU A 137 -10.31 -19.53 -2.81
N VAL A 138 -10.93 -19.39 -3.99
CA VAL A 138 -11.69 -18.18 -4.35
C VAL A 138 -12.84 -17.97 -3.37
N GLU A 139 -13.65 -19.00 -3.11
CA GLU A 139 -14.77 -18.92 -2.18
C GLU A 139 -14.30 -18.54 -0.77
N GLU A 140 -13.25 -19.19 -0.27
CA GLU A 140 -12.67 -18.92 1.05
C GLU A 140 -12.19 -17.46 1.19
N ILE A 141 -11.37 -16.98 0.24
CA ILE A 141 -10.79 -15.64 0.36
C ILE A 141 -11.86 -14.56 0.18
N MET A 142 -12.84 -14.75 -0.72
CA MET A 142 -13.93 -13.81 -0.93
C MET A 142 -14.86 -13.72 0.29
N GLY A 143 -14.97 -14.79 1.08
CA GLY A 143 -15.74 -14.82 2.33
C GLY A 143 -15.03 -14.19 3.54
N THR A 144 -13.75 -13.80 3.41
CA THR A 144 -12.96 -13.27 4.52
C THR A 144 -13.45 -11.89 4.94
N LYS A 145 -13.57 -11.66 6.26
CA LYS A 145 -14.04 -10.39 6.84
C LYS A 145 -13.14 -9.95 8.00
N LEU A 146 -12.89 -8.66 8.09
CA LEU A 146 -12.25 -8.02 9.24
C LEU A 146 -13.03 -6.75 9.60
N SER A 147 -13.59 -6.71 10.81
CA SER A 147 -14.40 -5.59 11.29
C SER A 147 -13.63 -4.55 12.09
N ASP A 148 -12.35 -4.80 12.36
CA ASP A 148 -11.49 -3.91 13.14
C ASP A 148 -11.36 -2.53 12.50
N GLU A 149 -11.43 -1.50 13.34
CA GLU A 149 -10.95 -0.17 13.01
C GLU A 149 -9.48 -0.04 13.40
N PHE A 150 -8.72 0.71 12.61
CA PHE A 150 -7.31 0.94 12.83
C PHE A 150 -6.90 2.33 12.38
N ILE A 151 -5.83 2.86 12.98
CA ILE A 151 -5.29 4.18 12.67
C ILE A 151 -4.00 4.00 11.86
N LEU A 152 -4.00 4.50 10.64
CA LEU A 152 -2.81 4.61 9.82
C LEU A 152 -2.14 5.94 10.12
N ASP A 153 -1.00 5.89 10.79
CA ASP A 153 -0.24 7.06 11.19
C ASP A 153 1.19 7.06 10.62
N THR A 154 1.55 6.09 9.79
CA THR A 154 2.93 5.87 9.33
C THR A 154 2.94 5.79 7.82
N ILE A 155 3.67 6.71 7.18
CA ILE A 155 3.97 6.64 5.75
C ILE A 155 5.41 6.18 5.56
N SER A 156 5.61 5.29 4.61
CA SER A 156 6.92 4.71 4.30
C SER A 156 7.18 4.70 2.80
N ILE A 157 8.46 4.78 2.43
CA ILE A 157 8.93 4.56 1.07
C ILE A 157 9.71 3.26 1.06
N TYR A 158 9.24 2.30 0.28
CA TYR A 158 9.91 1.02 0.09
C TYR A 158 10.47 0.92 -1.34
N MET A 159 11.58 0.19 -1.46
CA MET A 159 12.25 -0.12 -2.70
C MET A 159 12.28 -1.65 -2.92
N VAL A 160 11.97 -2.07 -4.13
CA VAL A 160 11.97 -3.49 -4.56
C VAL A 160 13.34 -3.85 -5.14
N ASP A 161 14.31 -4.06 -4.27
CA ASP A 161 15.64 -4.57 -4.63
C ASP A 161 15.77 -6.07 -4.31
N LYS A 162 15.36 -6.47 -3.11
CA LYS A 162 15.37 -7.83 -2.57
C LYS A 162 14.25 -8.00 -1.55
N ILE A 163 14.09 -9.23 -1.06
CA ILE A 163 13.19 -9.55 0.06
C ILE A 163 14.06 -9.83 1.30
N PRO A 164 13.75 -9.25 2.48
CA PRO A 164 12.71 -8.27 2.72
C PRO A 164 13.00 -6.94 2.00
N LEU A 165 11.94 -6.20 1.67
CA LEU A 165 12.05 -4.93 0.98
C LEU A 165 12.90 -3.93 1.75
N ASN A 166 13.67 -3.12 1.02
CA ASN A 166 14.42 -2.03 1.61
C ASN A 166 13.51 -0.84 1.92
N ARG A 167 13.33 -0.51 3.20
CA ARG A 167 12.63 0.70 3.62
C ARG A 167 13.59 1.89 3.58
N LEU A 168 13.43 2.73 2.57
CA LEU A 168 14.27 3.89 2.35
C LEU A 168 13.96 5.04 3.32
N TYR A 169 12.69 5.23 3.64
CA TYR A 169 12.23 6.34 4.47
C TYR A 169 10.95 5.97 5.22
N THR A 170 10.75 6.57 6.39
CA THR A 170 9.52 6.43 7.18
C THR A 170 9.30 7.67 8.04
N VAL A 171 8.05 8.10 8.18
CA VAL A 171 7.67 9.24 9.00
C VAL A 171 6.21 9.10 9.47
N LYS A 172 5.88 9.72 10.60
CA LYS A 172 4.52 9.73 11.14
C LYS A 172 3.67 10.84 10.51
N LEU A 173 2.41 10.53 10.22
CA LEU A 173 1.36 11.51 9.96
C LEU A 173 1.03 12.20 11.28
N SER A 174 1.13 13.53 11.34
CA SER A 174 0.91 14.27 12.59
C SER A 174 -0.23 15.28 12.56
N GLY A 175 -0.60 15.79 11.38
CA GLY A 175 -1.61 16.84 11.23
C GLY A 175 -1.30 18.13 12.02
N LYS A 176 -0.02 18.49 12.16
CA LYS A 176 0.50 19.67 12.87
C LYS A 176 0.97 20.75 11.91
#